data_AF-H5X607-F1
#
_entry.id   AF-H5X607-F1
#
_cell.length_a   1.000
_cell.length_b   1.000
_cell.length_c   1.000
_cell.angle_alpha   90.00
_cell.angle_beta   90.00
_cell.angle_gamma   90.00
#
_symmetry.space_group_name_H-M   'P 1'
#
loop_
_entity.id
_entity.type
_entity.pdbx_description
1 polymer ?
#
loop_
_entity_poly.entity_id
_entity_poly.type
_entity_poly.pdbx_seq_one_letter_code
_entity_poly.pdbx_strand_id
1 'polypeptide(L)'
;MPDDSLFMQATPTTIDLHPYLGAWNTTPTHDALREQVRQFAESEIRPRIDELEQPGTVHRKLSRMIAEQGWIGVTIERRYGGLALGHLAKTIIIEELARVCGAMGAMVQASQLGVAKIIHFGNETQKQRWLPEIAAGRCLPTIVVTEADAGSHVLGMTTSAYRDGDHYVLNGSKVFIGNSHVGDLHGVVARTGEGSGGLTAFLVEADRKGLHLAPQQPTLGLHGFSFGELVFDNCRIPVENRLGQEGDGLAVAHSSSILYGRPNLAPVSLGIHTAIVEDTVRFANQHRRYGDRLSALPTVIQQIGHMQSNLMTARTVLYNAVSMLDQGRPCDHDLINAKLVNYETSLDTLRRAMDVHAAHGLMADRPLTRYLRDAWHIGPPGGTSDVQRIRLAERALGTNTNPPFSVTHRDHLMRSAEMVNEPIEPRTG
;
A
#
# COMPACT_ATOMS: atom_id res chain seq x y z
N MET A 1 3.49 54.60 -23.32
CA MET A 1 2.83 53.66 -22.40
C MET A 1 2.19 52.58 -23.27
N PRO A 2 2.81 51.41 -23.48
CA PRO A 2 2.09 50.28 -24.05
C PRO A 2 1.30 49.56 -22.95
N ASP A 3 0.14 49.09 -23.37
CA ASP A 3 -0.98 48.56 -22.60
C ASP A 3 -0.66 47.22 -21.91
N ASP A 4 -0.78 47.17 -20.59
CA ASP A 4 -0.48 46.01 -19.72
C ASP A 4 -1.66 45.02 -19.59
N SER A 5 -2.64 45.07 -20.49
CA SER A 5 -3.88 44.27 -20.36
C SER A 5 -3.81 42.85 -20.98
N LEU A 6 -2.63 42.27 -21.20
CA LEU A 6 -2.47 40.97 -21.90
C LEU A 6 -1.96 39.81 -21.03
N PHE A 7 -1.93 39.94 -19.70
CA PHE A 7 -1.50 38.88 -18.79
C PHE A 7 -2.60 38.42 -17.81
N MET A 8 -3.70 37.86 -18.33
CA MET A 8 -4.55 36.95 -17.54
C MET A 8 -5.14 35.86 -18.43
N GLN A 9 -4.28 35.03 -19.03
CA GLN A 9 -4.69 33.67 -19.38
C GLN A 9 -4.30 32.76 -18.22
N ALA A 10 -5.31 32.17 -17.57
CA ALA A 10 -5.11 31.13 -16.59
C ALA A 10 -4.31 29.99 -17.23
N THR A 11 -3.04 29.85 -16.83
CA THR A 11 -2.26 28.65 -17.14
C THR A 11 -2.95 27.44 -16.52
N PRO A 12 -3.21 26.36 -17.28
CA PRO A 12 -3.71 25.12 -16.70
C PRO A 12 -2.73 24.67 -15.61
N THR A 13 -3.18 24.67 -14.35
CA THR A 13 -2.39 24.28 -13.18
C THR A 13 -2.16 22.77 -13.10
N THR A 14 -2.82 22.01 -13.96
CA THR A 14 -2.71 20.55 -14.10
C THR A 14 -2.02 20.26 -15.43
N ILE A 15 -0.81 19.70 -15.35
CA ILE A 15 -0.19 19.05 -16.49
C ILE A 15 -1.10 17.87 -16.82
N ASP A 16 -1.69 17.87 -18.00
CA ASP A 16 -2.48 16.75 -18.50
C ASP A 16 -1.51 15.60 -18.82
N LEU A 17 -1.20 14.80 -17.78
CA LEU A 17 -0.30 13.65 -17.83
C LEU A 17 -0.99 12.51 -18.59
N HIS A 18 -1.17 12.67 -19.90
CA HIS A 18 -1.75 11.70 -20.84
C HIS A 18 -3.21 11.32 -20.51
N PRO A 19 -4.16 11.37 -21.46
CA PRO A 19 -5.48 10.79 -21.23
C PRO A 19 -5.30 9.29 -20.92
N TYR A 20 -5.67 8.88 -19.71
CA TYR A 20 -5.51 7.53 -19.16
C TYR A 20 -6.30 6.45 -19.92
N LEU A 21 -7.16 6.85 -20.87
CA LEU A 21 -8.03 5.96 -21.63
C LEU A 21 -7.23 4.90 -22.40
N GLY A 22 -7.32 3.65 -21.94
CA GLY A 22 -6.71 2.47 -22.58
C GLY A 22 -5.21 2.30 -22.32
N ALA A 23 -4.58 3.20 -21.54
CA ALA A 23 -3.19 3.01 -21.11
C ALA A 23 -3.14 2.01 -19.95
N TRP A 24 -2.09 1.18 -19.91
CA TRP A 24 -1.83 0.27 -18.77
C TRP A 24 -2.98 -0.70 -18.40
N ASN A 25 -3.77 -1.11 -19.40
CA ASN A 25 -4.91 -2.02 -19.24
C ASN A 25 -6.05 -1.49 -18.34
N THR A 26 -6.16 -0.17 -18.16
CA THR A 26 -7.31 0.44 -17.47
C THR A 26 -8.57 0.41 -18.34
N THR A 27 -9.72 0.52 -17.68
CA THR A 27 -11.06 0.58 -18.29
C THR A 27 -11.73 1.89 -17.85
N PRO A 28 -12.85 2.32 -18.47
CA PRO A 28 -13.58 3.50 -18.01
C PRO A 28 -13.96 3.44 -16.52
N THR A 29 -14.26 2.25 -15.99
CA THR A 29 -14.51 2.00 -14.56
C THR A 29 -13.29 2.37 -13.70
N HIS A 30 -12.09 1.99 -14.14
CA HIS A 30 -10.84 2.35 -13.46
C HIS A 30 -10.57 3.86 -13.50
N ASP A 31 -10.86 4.51 -14.63
CA ASP A 31 -10.66 5.96 -14.78
C ASP A 31 -11.66 6.75 -13.92
N ALA A 32 -12.92 6.32 -13.85
CA ALA A 32 -13.92 6.89 -12.95
C ALA A 32 -13.52 6.73 -11.47
N LEU A 33 -13.02 5.55 -11.08
CA LEU A 33 -12.51 5.31 -9.74
C LEU A 33 -11.31 6.22 -9.43
N ARG A 34 -10.38 6.38 -10.37
CA ARG A 34 -9.22 7.27 -10.22
C ARG A 34 -9.66 8.68 -9.90
N GLU A 35 -10.61 9.22 -10.66
CA GLU A 35 -11.11 10.57 -10.47
C GLU A 35 -11.84 10.72 -9.12
N GLN A 36 -12.64 9.74 -8.72
CA GLN A 36 -13.30 9.75 -7.42
C GLN A 36 -12.29 9.78 -6.26
N VAL A 37 -11.27 8.92 -6.30
CA VAL A 37 -10.22 8.88 -5.27
C VAL A 37 -9.42 10.17 -5.26
N ARG A 38 -9.09 10.71 -6.43
CA ARG A 38 -8.37 11.98 -6.57
C ARG A 38 -9.14 13.13 -5.95
N GLN A 39 -10.43 13.26 -6.27
CA GLN A 39 -11.28 14.32 -5.71
C GLN A 39 -11.33 14.24 -4.19
N PHE A 40 -11.55 13.04 -3.64
CA PHE A 40 -11.52 12.82 -2.19
C PHE A 40 -10.16 13.16 -1.57
N ALA A 41 -9.05 12.76 -2.20
CA ALA A 41 -7.72 13.04 -1.67
C ALA A 41 -7.45 14.55 -1.64
N GLU A 42 -7.86 15.28 -2.67
CA GLU A 42 -7.73 16.74 -2.75
C GLU A 42 -8.66 17.46 -1.77
N SER A 43 -9.90 17.00 -1.58
CA SER A 43 -10.88 17.67 -0.72
C SER A 43 -10.77 17.29 0.75
N GLU A 44 -10.47 16.03 1.06
CA GLU A 44 -10.46 15.52 2.44
C GLU A 44 -9.06 15.32 3.01
N ILE A 45 -8.06 14.95 2.21
CA ILE A 45 -6.72 14.66 2.76
C ILE A 45 -5.85 15.91 2.73
N ARG A 46 -5.80 16.63 1.60
CA ARG A 46 -4.91 17.79 1.45
C ARG A 46 -5.10 18.86 2.54
N PRO A 47 -6.33 19.24 2.96
CA PRO A 47 -6.50 20.26 4.00
C PRO A 47 -6.04 19.81 5.39
N ARG A 48 -5.75 18.53 5.59
CA ARG A 48 -5.39 17.92 6.88
C ARG A 48 -3.90 17.56 6.98
N ILE A 49 -3.09 17.93 5.99
CA ILE A 49 -1.66 17.60 5.96
C ILE A 49 -0.93 18.13 7.20
N ASP A 50 -1.17 19.38 7.62
CA ASP A 50 -0.45 19.97 8.75
C ASP A 50 -0.79 19.27 10.08
N GLU A 51 -2.01 18.73 10.21
CA GLU A 51 -2.43 17.89 11.34
C GLU A 51 -1.73 16.52 11.26
N LEU A 52 -1.72 15.90 10.08
CA LEU A 52 -1.10 14.59 9.85
C LEU A 52 0.41 14.60 10.12
N GLU A 53 1.10 15.71 9.79
CA GLU A 53 2.55 15.84 9.93
C GLU A 53 3.02 16.10 11.37
N GLN A 54 2.10 16.14 12.34
CA GLN A 54 2.49 16.15 13.75
C GLN A 54 3.11 14.80 14.14
N PRO A 55 4.33 14.77 14.73
CA PRO A 55 5.00 13.51 15.05
C PRO A 55 4.20 12.62 15.99
N GLY A 56 4.17 11.31 15.71
CA GLY A 56 3.49 10.31 16.54
C GLY A 56 1.96 10.29 16.39
N THR A 57 1.38 11.09 15.49
CA THR A 57 -0.07 11.08 15.26
C THR A 57 -0.53 9.86 14.47
N VAL A 58 -1.76 9.43 14.78
CA VAL A 58 -2.52 8.44 14.02
C VAL A 58 -3.88 9.03 13.70
N HIS A 59 -4.17 9.24 12.42
CA HIS A 59 -5.43 9.89 12.05
C HIS A 59 -6.57 8.88 11.86
N ARG A 60 -7.12 8.42 12.99
CA ARG A 60 -8.21 7.42 13.07
C ARG A 60 -9.44 7.84 12.27
N LYS A 61 -9.89 9.10 12.42
CA LYS A 61 -11.08 9.62 11.74
C LYS A 61 -10.92 9.60 10.22
N LEU A 62 -9.80 10.09 9.69
CA LEU A 62 -9.53 10.06 8.25
C LEU A 62 -9.41 8.64 7.72
N SER A 63 -8.82 7.73 8.51
CA SER A 63 -8.75 6.31 8.17
C SER A 63 -10.14 5.70 8.00
N ARG A 64 -11.10 6.04 8.88
CA ARG A 64 -12.51 5.63 8.77
C ARG A 64 -13.21 6.26 7.57
N MET A 65 -13.03 7.56 7.33
CA MET A 65 -13.62 8.24 6.17
C MET A 65 -13.19 7.60 4.85
N ILE A 66 -11.91 7.22 4.74
CA ILE A 66 -11.40 6.48 3.57
C ILE A 66 -12.03 5.08 3.48
N ALA A 67 -12.17 4.38 4.61
CA ALA A 67 -12.75 3.05 4.64
C ALA A 67 -14.24 3.03 4.24
N GLU A 68 -15.00 4.03 4.67
CA GLU A 68 -16.43 4.21 4.40
C GLU A 68 -16.73 4.41 2.90
N GLN A 69 -15.75 4.84 2.10
CA GLN A 69 -15.88 4.87 0.63
C GLN A 69 -16.01 3.45 0.02
N GLY A 70 -15.78 2.39 0.80
CA GLY A 70 -15.82 1.01 0.34
C GLY A 70 -14.53 0.53 -0.32
N TRP A 71 -13.51 1.37 -0.38
CA TRP A 71 -12.24 1.09 -1.06
C TRP A 71 -11.41 -0.02 -0.42
N ILE A 72 -11.61 -0.32 0.86
CA ILE A 72 -11.00 -1.51 1.47
C ILE A 72 -11.58 -2.81 0.87
N GLY A 73 -12.83 -2.77 0.41
CA GLY A 73 -13.50 -3.88 -0.25
C GLY A 73 -13.27 -3.98 -1.76
N VAL A 74 -12.29 -3.28 -2.33
CA VAL A 74 -12.10 -3.21 -3.79
C VAL A 74 -11.83 -4.56 -4.46
N THR A 75 -11.10 -5.46 -3.80
CA THR A 75 -10.84 -6.84 -4.29
C THR A 75 -11.84 -7.88 -3.76
N ILE A 76 -12.76 -7.48 -2.89
CA ILE A 76 -13.76 -8.38 -2.31
C ILE A 76 -14.85 -8.65 -3.36
N GLU A 77 -15.24 -9.91 -3.51
CA GLU A 77 -16.30 -10.33 -4.43
C GLU A 77 -17.65 -9.68 -4.05
N ARG A 78 -18.47 -9.30 -5.05
CA ARG A 78 -19.76 -8.61 -4.83
C ARG A 78 -20.73 -9.37 -3.91
N ARG A 79 -20.69 -10.71 -3.92
CA ARG A 79 -21.51 -11.55 -3.03
C ARG A 79 -21.23 -11.33 -1.53
N TYR A 80 -20.09 -10.73 -1.18
CA TYR A 80 -19.78 -10.30 0.18
C TYR A 80 -19.82 -8.76 0.33
N GLY A 81 -20.48 -8.03 -0.58
CA GLY A 81 -20.63 -6.57 -0.54
C GLY A 81 -19.43 -5.77 -1.06
N GLY A 82 -18.40 -6.42 -1.61
CA GLY A 82 -17.23 -5.78 -2.20
C GLY A 82 -17.47 -5.21 -3.60
N LEU A 83 -16.46 -4.54 -4.16
CA LEU A 83 -16.55 -3.92 -5.49
C LEU A 83 -16.14 -4.86 -6.63
N ALA A 84 -15.32 -5.88 -6.33
CA ALA A 84 -14.77 -6.83 -7.30
C ALA A 84 -14.10 -6.16 -8.52
N LEU A 85 -13.30 -5.12 -8.27
CA LEU A 85 -12.60 -4.36 -9.32
C LEU A 85 -11.13 -4.77 -9.50
N GLY A 86 -10.67 -5.76 -8.72
CA GLY A 86 -9.34 -6.34 -8.86
C GLY A 86 -8.20 -5.49 -8.29
N HIS A 87 -6.99 -5.99 -8.54
CA HIS A 87 -5.73 -5.45 -8.07
C HIS A 87 -5.33 -4.16 -8.81
N LEU A 88 -5.74 -3.99 -10.07
CA LEU A 88 -5.52 -2.74 -10.79
C LEU A 88 -6.27 -1.56 -10.15
N ALA A 89 -7.57 -1.74 -9.83
CA ALA A 89 -8.35 -0.76 -9.09
C ALA A 89 -7.78 -0.47 -7.69
N LYS A 90 -7.37 -1.51 -6.96
CA LYS A 90 -6.65 -1.37 -5.68
C LYS A 90 -5.39 -0.50 -5.82
N THR A 91 -4.62 -0.70 -6.89
CA THR A 91 -3.39 0.04 -7.17
C THR A 91 -3.68 1.53 -7.40
N ILE A 92 -4.74 1.84 -8.15
CA ILE A 92 -5.20 3.21 -8.41
C ILE A 92 -5.59 3.92 -7.10
N ILE A 93 -6.37 3.25 -6.24
CA ILE A 93 -6.77 3.82 -4.95
C ILE A 93 -5.54 4.20 -4.12
N ILE A 94 -4.58 3.27 -3.98
CA ILE A 94 -3.38 3.51 -3.17
C ILE A 94 -2.51 4.62 -3.78
N GLU A 95 -2.34 4.63 -5.11
CA GLU A 95 -1.54 5.64 -5.83
C GLU A 95 -2.10 7.06 -5.63
N GLU A 96 -3.39 7.26 -5.89
CA GLU A 96 -4.01 8.60 -5.83
C GLU A 96 -4.05 9.14 -4.39
N LEU A 97 -4.26 8.28 -3.38
CA LEU A 97 -4.16 8.69 -1.98
C LEU A 97 -2.71 9.06 -1.61
N ALA A 98 -1.74 8.22 -1.99
CA ALA A 98 -0.32 8.43 -1.70
C ALA A 98 0.26 9.67 -2.41
N ARG A 99 -0.31 10.07 -3.55
CA ARG A 99 0.06 11.32 -4.25
C ARG A 99 -0.21 12.56 -3.40
N VAL A 100 -1.22 12.53 -2.53
CA VAL A 100 -1.51 13.63 -1.61
C VAL A 100 -0.83 13.42 -0.25
N CYS A 101 -0.92 12.20 0.30
CA CYS A 101 -0.35 11.82 1.59
C CYS A 101 0.09 10.35 1.59
N GLY A 102 1.40 10.10 1.67
CA GLY A 102 1.96 8.75 1.70
C GLY A 102 1.39 7.90 2.84
N ALA A 103 1.11 8.51 3.99
CA ALA A 103 0.52 7.83 5.15
C ALA A 103 -0.88 7.26 4.87
N MET A 104 -1.73 7.97 4.12
CA MET A 104 -3.08 7.49 3.80
C MET A 104 -3.06 6.39 2.74
N GLY A 105 -2.14 6.48 1.78
CA GLY A 105 -1.84 5.36 0.89
C GLY A 105 -1.38 4.13 1.67
N ALA A 106 -0.44 4.30 2.60
CA ALA A 106 0.06 3.23 3.47
C ALA A 106 -1.03 2.62 4.38
N MET A 107 -1.97 3.44 4.84
CA MET A 107 -3.13 2.96 5.61
C MET A 107 -3.99 2.01 4.79
N VAL A 108 -4.37 2.37 3.56
CA VAL A 108 -5.15 1.47 2.69
C VAL A 108 -4.34 0.21 2.34
N GLN A 109 -3.05 0.38 2.01
CA GLN A 109 -2.16 -0.72 1.65
C GLN A 109 -2.09 -1.78 2.76
N ALA A 110 -1.98 -1.34 4.02
CA ALA A 110 -1.90 -2.20 5.19
C ALA A 110 -3.22 -2.96 5.43
N SER A 111 -4.37 -2.33 5.19
CA SER A 111 -5.66 -3.02 5.31
C SER A 111 -5.89 -4.06 4.21
N GLN A 112 -5.41 -3.77 2.99
CA GLN A 112 -5.48 -4.71 1.87
C GLN A 112 -4.69 -6.02 2.13
N LEU A 113 -3.63 -5.98 2.96
CA LEU A 113 -2.95 -7.19 3.42
C LEU A 113 -3.83 -8.07 4.31
N GLY A 114 -4.65 -7.47 5.18
CA GLY A 114 -5.61 -8.19 6.01
C GLY A 114 -6.75 -8.81 5.20
N VAL A 115 -7.26 -8.07 4.20
CA VAL A 115 -8.30 -8.56 3.27
C VAL A 115 -7.85 -9.82 2.54
N ALA A 116 -6.63 -9.79 1.99
CA ALA A 116 -6.05 -10.90 1.22
C ALA A 116 -6.09 -12.24 1.96
N LYS A 117 -5.79 -12.21 3.26
CA LYS A 117 -5.75 -13.39 4.12
C LYS A 117 -7.09 -14.09 4.19
N ILE A 118 -8.16 -13.32 4.42
CA ILE A 118 -9.51 -13.85 4.56
C ILE A 118 -10.00 -14.35 3.20
N ILE A 119 -9.69 -13.63 2.12
CA ILE A 119 -10.00 -14.05 0.76
C ILE A 119 -9.38 -15.42 0.43
N HIS A 120 -8.07 -15.58 0.67
CA HIS A 120 -7.32 -16.76 0.19
C HIS A 120 -7.37 -17.95 1.15
N PHE A 121 -7.45 -17.71 2.46
CA PHE A 121 -7.33 -18.76 3.49
C PHE A 121 -8.55 -18.84 4.40
N GLY A 122 -9.49 -17.90 4.29
CA GLY A 122 -10.74 -17.93 5.04
C GLY A 122 -11.66 -19.04 4.56
N ASN A 123 -12.24 -19.78 5.51
CA ASN A 123 -13.39 -20.63 5.21
C ASN A 123 -14.65 -19.79 4.96
N GLU A 124 -15.74 -20.41 4.48
CA GLU A 124 -16.94 -19.65 4.13
C GLU A 124 -17.61 -18.95 5.32
N THR A 125 -17.59 -19.53 6.51
CA THR A 125 -18.11 -18.89 7.72
C THR A 125 -17.33 -17.60 8.04
N GLN A 126 -16.00 -17.65 7.96
CA GLN A 126 -15.14 -16.49 8.16
C GLN A 126 -15.35 -15.42 7.08
N LYS A 127 -15.49 -15.83 5.80
CA LYS A 127 -15.73 -14.91 4.69
C LYS A 127 -17.07 -14.19 4.83
N GLN A 128 -18.14 -14.92 5.12
CA GLN A 128 -19.48 -14.36 5.35
C GLN A 128 -19.52 -13.42 6.56
N ARG A 129 -18.74 -13.69 7.60
CA ARG A 129 -18.66 -12.82 8.78
C ARG A 129 -17.89 -11.53 8.51
N TRP A 130 -16.69 -11.64 7.92
CA TRP A 130 -15.74 -10.52 7.93
C TRP A 130 -15.72 -9.70 6.65
N LEU A 131 -15.85 -10.32 5.47
CA LEU A 131 -15.74 -9.59 4.21
C LEU A 131 -16.83 -8.50 4.05
N PRO A 132 -18.10 -8.71 4.45
CA PRO A 132 -19.11 -7.65 4.41
C PRO A 132 -18.78 -6.44 5.30
N GLU A 133 -18.28 -6.68 6.51
CA GLU A 133 -17.88 -5.62 7.44
C GLU A 133 -16.70 -4.80 6.88
N ILE A 134 -15.76 -5.48 6.22
CA ILE A 134 -14.61 -4.83 5.58
C ILE A 134 -15.05 -4.04 4.35
N ALA A 135 -15.93 -4.59 3.52
CA ALA A 135 -16.43 -3.93 2.32
C ALA A 135 -17.31 -2.71 2.61
N ALA A 136 -17.91 -2.67 3.80
CA ALA A 136 -18.63 -1.51 4.31
C ALA A 136 -17.75 -0.49 5.06
N GLY A 137 -16.45 -0.75 5.21
CA GLY A 137 -15.52 0.13 5.94
C GLY A 137 -15.61 0.06 7.46
N ARG A 138 -16.43 -0.85 8.01
CA ARG A 138 -16.62 -1.02 9.46
C ARG A 138 -15.51 -1.82 10.13
N CYS A 139 -14.79 -2.64 9.36
CA CYS A 139 -13.64 -3.41 9.82
C CYS A 139 -12.39 -3.10 8.99
N LEU A 140 -11.31 -2.70 9.65
CA LEU A 140 -9.97 -2.53 9.08
C LEU A 140 -9.09 -3.73 9.49
N PRO A 141 -8.93 -4.73 8.61
CA PRO A 141 -8.15 -5.91 8.96
C PRO A 141 -6.65 -5.62 8.80
N THR A 142 -5.78 -6.29 9.55
CA THR A 142 -4.32 -6.14 9.42
C THR A 142 -3.59 -7.47 9.32
N ILE A 143 -2.28 -7.42 9.07
CA ILE A 143 -1.38 -8.56 9.13
C ILE A 143 -0.38 -8.38 10.28
N VAL A 144 -0.18 -9.44 11.05
CA VAL A 144 0.71 -9.43 12.23
C VAL A 144 1.66 -10.63 12.15
N VAL A 145 2.91 -10.36 11.78
CA VAL A 145 3.93 -11.40 11.52
C VAL A 145 5.25 -11.08 12.21
N THR A 146 5.77 -9.88 11.97
CA THR A 146 7.12 -9.46 12.36
C THR A 146 7.32 -9.40 13.86
N GLU A 147 8.49 -9.84 14.30
CA GLU A 147 9.01 -9.72 15.66
C GLU A 147 10.33 -8.97 15.65
N ALA A 148 10.78 -8.47 16.81
CA ALA A 148 12.04 -7.75 16.93
C ALA A 148 13.22 -8.54 16.35
N ASP A 149 13.25 -9.85 16.62
CA ASP A 149 14.31 -10.76 16.17
C ASP A 149 13.94 -11.57 14.90
N ALA A 150 12.74 -11.38 14.34
CA ALA A 150 12.25 -12.13 13.18
C ALA A 150 11.47 -11.25 12.19
N GLY A 151 12.20 -10.67 11.25
CA GLY A 151 11.65 -9.95 10.08
C GLY A 151 11.74 -10.77 8.79
N SER A 152 12.87 -10.66 8.08
CA SER A 152 13.12 -11.40 6.84
C SER A 152 13.16 -12.92 7.03
N HIS A 153 13.51 -13.40 8.24
CA HIS A 153 13.49 -14.81 8.62
C HIS A 153 12.24 -15.13 9.44
N VAL A 154 11.10 -15.25 8.77
CA VAL A 154 9.78 -15.51 9.39
C VAL A 154 9.76 -16.78 10.24
N LEU A 155 10.53 -17.81 9.84
CA LEU A 155 10.64 -19.07 10.58
C LEU A 155 11.36 -18.94 11.92
N GLY A 156 12.01 -17.82 12.20
CA GLY A 156 12.67 -17.55 13.48
C GLY A 156 11.73 -17.03 14.57
N MET A 157 10.45 -16.80 14.26
CA MET A 157 9.51 -16.19 15.20
C MET A 157 9.29 -17.03 16.48
N THR A 158 9.01 -16.37 17.58
CA THR A 158 8.92 -16.94 18.94
C THR A 158 7.55 -16.76 19.56
N THR A 159 6.71 -15.84 19.08
CA THR A 159 5.30 -15.74 19.50
C THR A 159 4.65 -17.08 19.32
N SER A 160 4.10 -17.62 20.40
CA SER A 160 3.57 -18.97 20.48
C SER A 160 2.06 -18.97 20.57
N ALA A 161 1.46 -20.07 20.13
CA ALA A 161 0.07 -20.40 20.31
C ALA A 161 -0.03 -21.88 20.66
N TYR A 162 -0.69 -22.23 21.76
CA TYR A 162 -0.99 -23.63 22.08
C TYR A 162 -2.49 -23.82 22.23
N ARG A 163 -2.97 -25.03 21.89
CA ARG A 163 -4.38 -25.37 21.96
C ARG A 163 -4.79 -25.70 23.40
N ASP A 164 -5.89 -25.13 23.86
CA ASP A 164 -6.52 -25.34 25.16
C ASP A 164 -8.04 -25.50 24.96
N GLY A 165 -8.47 -26.75 24.78
CA GLY A 165 -9.86 -27.10 24.48
C GLY A 165 -10.35 -26.55 23.14
N ASP A 166 -11.37 -25.70 23.21
CA ASP A 166 -11.99 -24.97 22.10
C ASP A 166 -11.31 -23.62 21.80
N HIS A 167 -10.17 -23.34 22.44
CA HIS A 167 -9.37 -22.14 22.23
C HIS A 167 -7.91 -22.43 21.87
N TYR A 168 -7.22 -21.43 21.32
CA TYR A 168 -5.77 -21.30 21.42
C TYR A 168 -5.42 -20.17 22.38
N VAL A 169 -4.26 -20.26 23.02
CA VAL A 169 -3.73 -19.21 23.90
C VAL A 169 -2.44 -18.67 23.30
N LEU A 170 -2.43 -17.38 22.95
CA LEU A 170 -1.30 -16.69 22.33
C LEU A 170 -0.45 -15.95 23.36
N ASN A 171 0.87 -16.05 23.21
CA ASN A 171 1.86 -15.33 24.03
C ASN A 171 3.03 -14.83 23.17
N GLY A 172 3.39 -13.56 23.30
CA GLY A 172 4.53 -12.96 22.61
C GLY A 172 4.35 -11.48 22.28
N SER A 173 5.27 -10.93 21.49
CA SER A 173 5.24 -9.54 21.01
C SER A 173 5.45 -9.51 19.50
N LYS A 174 4.73 -8.62 18.84
CA LYS A 174 4.79 -8.37 17.39
C LYS A 174 5.02 -6.90 17.18
N VAL A 175 6.01 -6.55 16.36
CA VAL A 175 6.44 -5.17 16.14
C VAL A 175 6.23 -4.77 14.68
N PHE A 176 6.26 -3.46 14.40
CA PHE A 176 6.17 -2.94 13.04
C PHE A 176 4.84 -3.27 12.36
N ILE A 177 3.76 -3.26 13.15
CA ILE A 177 2.43 -3.61 12.69
C ILE A 177 1.74 -2.38 12.13
N GLY A 178 1.67 -2.33 10.80
CA GLY A 178 0.89 -1.35 10.06
C GLY A 178 -0.59 -1.42 10.44
N ASN A 179 -1.22 -0.26 10.59
CA ASN A 179 -2.60 -0.13 11.08
C ASN A 179 -2.83 -0.69 12.50
N SER A 180 -1.79 -0.96 13.29
CA SER A 180 -1.93 -1.44 14.69
C SER A 180 -2.92 -0.62 15.52
N HIS A 181 -2.95 0.70 15.32
CA HIS A 181 -3.79 1.57 16.12
C HIS A 181 -5.19 1.74 15.54
N VAL A 182 -5.41 1.53 14.23
CA VAL A 182 -6.72 1.72 13.58
C VAL A 182 -7.42 0.41 13.22
N GLY A 183 -6.70 -0.71 13.31
CA GLY A 183 -7.18 -2.03 12.92
C GLY A 183 -8.17 -2.62 13.91
N ASP A 184 -9.13 -3.37 13.37
CA ASP A 184 -10.21 -4.02 14.13
C ASP A 184 -10.02 -5.54 14.20
N LEU A 185 -9.33 -6.13 13.22
CA LEU A 185 -9.13 -7.56 13.10
C LEU A 185 -7.71 -7.89 12.63
N HIS A 186 -6.94 -8.56 13.46
CA HIS A 186 -5.54 -8.84 13.20
C HIS A 186 -5.34 -10.27 12.70
N GLY A 187 -4.78 -10.44 11.50
CA GLY A 187 -4.33 -11.73 10.99
C GLY A 187 -2.96 -12.08 11.57
N VAL A 188 -2.92 -12.72 12.73
CA VAL A 188 -1.71 -13.04 13.51
C VAL A 188 -1.12 -14.37 13.10
N VAL A 189 0.19 -14.42 12.84
CA VAL A 189 0.94 -15.67 12.65
C VAL A 189 1.75 -15.96 13.91
N ALA A 190 1.58 -17.16 14.45
CA ALA A 190 2.24 -17.62 15.68
C ALA A 190 2.69 -19.07 15.53
N ARG A 191 3.65 -19.46 16.36
CA ARG A 191 4.22 -20.80 16.41
C ARG A 191 3.32 -21.74 17.20
N THR A 192 2.86 -22.81 16.54
CA THR A 192 2.10 -23.92 17.15
C THR A 192 2.89 -25.23 17.17
N GLY A 193 4.07 -25.29 16.54
CA GLY A 193 4.91 -26.49 16.48
C GLY A 193 6.33 -26.23 15.98
N GLU A 194 7.01 -27.30 15.59
CA GLU A 194 8.41 -27.26 15.12
C GLU A 194 8.54 -27.08 13.60
N GLY A 195 9.70 -26.57 13.18
CA GLY A 195 10.07 -26.47 11.77
C GLY A 195 9.19 -25.53 10.94
N SER A 196 9.16 -25.75 9.63
CA SER A 196 8.43 -24.93 8.66
C SER A 196 6.91 -25.11 8.73
N GLY A 197 6.44 -26.29 9.15
CA GLY A 197 5.02 -26.57 9.44
C GLY A 197 4.59 -26.13 10.84
N GLY A 198 5.47 -25.48 11.60
CA GLY A 198 5.23 -25.07 12.98
C GLY A 198 4.49 -23.75 13.15
N LEU A 199 4.04 -23.11 12.07
CA LEU A 199 3.38 -21.80 12.12
C LEU A 199 1.90 -21.92 11.74
N THR A 200 1.04 -21.23 12.48
CA THR A 200 -0.41 -21.17 12.23
C THR A 200 -0.88 -19.72 12.23
N ALA A 201 -1.91 -19.41 11.45
CA ALA A 201 -2.50 -18.09 11.38
C ALA A 201 -3.86 -18.03 12.09
N PHE A 202 -4.17 -16.88 12.67
CA PHE A 202 -5.38 -16.63 13.45
C PHE A 202 -5.95 -15.25 13.14
N LEU A 203 -7.27 -15.13 13.17
CA LEU A 203 -7.97 -13.85 13.20
C LEU A 203 -8.19 -13.43 14.66
N VAL A 204 -7.66 -12.29 15.06
CA VAL A 204 -7.73 -11.81 16.45
C VAL A 204 -8.39 -10.44 16.48
N GLU A 205 -9.56 -10.33 17.08
CA GLU A 205 -10.24 -9.05 17.25
C GLU A 205 -9.40 -8.09 18.13
N ALA A 206 -9.38 -6.80 17.80
CA ALA A 206 -8.53 -5.81 18.47
C ALA A 206 -8.87 -5.58 19.95
N ASP A 207 -10.09 -5.91 20.37
CA ASP A 207 -10.58 -5.78 21.75
C ASP A 207 -10.43 -7.08 22.58
N ARG A 208 -9.78 -8.11 22.02
CA ARG A 208 -9.64 -9.40 22.68
C ARG A 208 -8.85 -9.27 23.99
N LYS A 209 -9.39 -9.82 25.08
CA LYS A 209 -8.68 -9.87 26.37
C LYS A 209 -7.33 -10.58 26.21
N GLY A 210 -6.27 -9.95 26.72
CA GLY A 210 -4.89 -10.43 26.61
C GLY A 210 -4.16 -9.91 25.37
N LEU A 211 -4.81 -9.18 24.47
CA LEU A 211 -4.16 -8.38 23.45
C LEU A 211 -3.97 -6.95 23.98
N HIS A 212 -2.74 -6.47 23.94
CA HIS A 212 -2.36 -5.12 24.33
C HIS A 212 -1.69 -4.39 23.18
N LEU A 213 -2.10 -3.16 22.94
CA LEU A 213 -1.49 -2.27 21.98
C LEU A 213 -0.52 -1.33 22.71
N ALA A 214 0.75 -1.35 22.31
CA ALA A 214 1.73 -0.42 22.84
C ALA A 214 1.51 1.00 22.28
N PRO A 215 1.89 2.07 23.01
CA PRO A 215 1.74 3.44 22.52
C PRO A 215 2.48 3.69 21.20
N GLN A 216 1.82 4.40 20.26
CA GLN A 216 2.43 4.83 19.00
C GLN A 216 3.70 5.65 19.29
N GLN A 217 4.78 5.31 18.58
CA GLN A 217 6.03 6.05 18.63
C GLN A 217 6.18 6.95 17.39
N PRO A 218 6.88 8.09 17.51
CA PRO A 218 7.25 8.90 16.36
C PRO A 218 8.13 8.11 15.37
N THR A 219 7.87 8.28 14.08
CA THR A 219 8.64 7.66 12.99
C THR A 219 9.30 8.73 12.12
N LEU A 220 10.22 8.31 11.25
CA LEU A 220 10.86 9.20 10.27
C LEU A 220 9.84 9.93 9.38
N GLY A 221 8.91 9.16 8.81
CA GLY A 221 7.87 9.64 7.90
C GLY A 221 6.62 8.78 8.00
N LEU A 222 5.69 9.01 7.07
CA LEU A 222 4.31 8.51 7.09
C LEU A 222 3.56 8.96 8.35
N HIS A 223 3.73 10.22 8.74
CA HIS A 223 3.01 10.77 9.89
C HIS A 223 1.49 10.72 9.62
N GLY A 224 0.72 10.32 10.64
CA GLY A 224 -0.70 9.99 10.51
C GLY A 224 -1.01 8.51 10.22
N PHE A 225 -0.03 7.71 9.79
CA PHE A 225 -0.14 6.25 9.67
C PHE A 225 0.37 5.56 10.93
N SER A 226 -0.32 4.51 11.39
CA SER A 226 0.11 3.75 12.57
C SER A 226 0.99 2.57 12.22
N PHE A 227 2.05 2.43 13.00
CA PHE A 227 3.09 1.42 12.86
C PHE A 227 3.63 1.13 14.25
N GLY A 228 3.16 0.05 14.87
CA GLY A 228 3.24 -0.13 16.32
C GLY A 228 3.50 -1.57 16.74
N GLU A 229 3.37 -1.80 18.04
CA GLU A 229 3.61 -3.09 18.69
C GLU A 229 2.32 -3.64 19.31
N LEU A 230 2.12 -4.95 19.12
CA LEU A 230 1.04 -5.73 19.72
C LEU A 230 1.66 -6.79 20.64
N VAL A 231 1.20 -6.83 21.88
CA VAL A 231 1.64 -7.79 22.90
C VAL A 231 0.49 -8.72 23.23
N PHE A 232 0.76 -10.01 23.23
CA PHE A 232 -0.16 -11.07 23.58
C PHE A 232 0.27 -11.65 24.92
N ASP A 233 -0.59 -11.52 25.94
CA ASP A 233 -0.45 -12.12 27.26
C ASP A 233 -1.68 -12.99 27.52
N ASN A 234 -1.49 -14.30 27.41
CA ASN A 234 -2.53 -15.30 27.56
C ASN A 234 -3.81 -14.97 26.76
N CYS A 235 -3.62 -14.44 25.54
CA CYS A 235 -4.71 -14.02 24.68
C CYS A 235 -5.45 -15.24 24.14
N ARG A 236 -6.67 -15.48 24.64
CA ARG A 236 -7.48 -16.65 24.28
C ARG A 236 -8.28 -16.39 23.02
N ILE A 237 -8.08 -17.17 21.98
CA ILE A 237 -8.80 -17.07 20.71
C ILE A 237 -9.57 -18.36 20.42
N PRO A 238 -10.79 -18.32 19.87
CA PRO A 238 -11.54 -19.53 19.59
C PRO A 238 -10.89 -20.33 18.46
N VAL A 239 -11.06 -21.65 18.43
CA VAL A 239 -10.50 -22.50 17.36
C VAL A 239 -11.04 -22.11 15.98
N GLU A 240 -12.28 -21.63 15.88
CA GLU A 240 -12.88 -21.15 14.63
C GLU A 240 -12.25 -19.88 14.07
N ASN A 241 -11.45 -19.16 14.88
CA ASN A 241 -10.67 -18.02 14.41
C ASN A 241 -9.35 -18.45 13.74
N ARG A 242 -9.01 -19.75 13.72
CA ARG A 242 -7.88 -20.26 12.94
C ARG A 242 -8.11 -20.02 11.46
N LEU A 243 -7.16 -19.37 10.82
CA LEU A 243 -7.19 -19.06 9.39
C LEU A 243 -6.37 -20.12 8.63
N GLY A 244 -7.04 -20.90 7.79
CA GLY A 244 -6.47 -22.12 7.21
C GLY A 244 -6.36 -23.27 8.22
N GLN A 245 -5.49 -24.23 7.93
CA GLN A 245 -5.16 -25.33 8.83
C GLN A 245 -3.98 -24.99 9.73
N GLU A 246 -3.79 -25.79 10.78
CA GLU A 246 -2.53 -25.74 11.52
C GLU A 246 -1.37 -26.05 10.56
N GLY A 247 -0.31 -25.25 10.62
CA GLY A 247 0.85 -25.35 9.72
C GLY A 247 0.80 -24.47 8.47
N ASP A 248 -0.35 -23.87 8.14
CA ASP A 248 -0.49 -22.98 6.97
C ASP A 248 0.08 -21.57 7.21
N GLY A 249 0.54 -21.25 8.42
CA GLY A 249 0.94 -19.90 8.82
C GLY A 249 2.05 -19.30 7.95
N LEU A 250 2.99 -20.12 7.47
CA LEU A 250 4.04 -19.67 6.55
C LEU A 250 3.47 -19.30 5.18
N ALA A 251 2.55 -20.11 4.64
CA ALA A 251 1.88 -19.82 3.38
C ALA A 251 1.03 -18.54 3.47
N VAL A 252 0.31 -18.36 4.59
CA VAL A 252 -0.44 -17.13 4.89
C VAL A 252 0.48 -15.90 4.91
N ALA A 253 1.64 -16.00 5.55
CA ALA A 253 2.61 -14.90 5.62
C ALA A 253 3.21 -14.57 4.23
N HIS A 254 3.64 -15.59 3.47
CA HIS A 254 4.31 -15.40 2.19
C HIS A 254 3.37 -14.95 1.06
N SER A 255 2.19 -15.58 0.93
CA SER A 255 1.19 -15.19 -0.08
C SER A 255 0.78 -13.72 0.07
N SER A 256 0.50 -13.30 1.30
CA SER A 256 0.15 -11.90 1.62
C SER A 256 1.27 -10.95 1.23
N SER A 257 2.54 -11.31 1.47
CA SER A 257 3.69 -10.48 1.12
C SER A 257 3.89 -10.36 -0.40
N ILE A 258 3.71 -11.45 -1.15
CA ILE A 258 3.98 -11.52 -2.60
C ILE A 258 2.84 -10.91 -3.43
N LEU A 259 1.59 -11.30 -3.18
CA LEU A 259 0.44 -10.90 -3.99
C LEU A 259 -0.19 -9.57 -3.56
N TYR A 260 0.08 -9.14 -2.32
CA TYR A 260 -0.46 -7.90 -1.77
C TYR A 260 0.66 -6.98 -1.28
N GLY A 261 1.51 -7.37 -0.33
CA GLY A 261 2.47 -6.46 0.31
C GLY A 261 3.35 -5.70 -0.67
N ARG A 262 4.07 -6.42 -1.54
CA ARG A 262 4.92 -5.79 -2.57
C ARG A 262 4.12 -4.93 -3.57
N PRO A 263 3.08 -5.45 -4.23
CA PRO A 263 2.28 -4.65 -5.17
C PRO A 263 1.36 -3.60 -4.50
N ASN A 264 1.24 -3.58 -3.17
CA ASN A 264 0.54 -2.54 -2.41
C ASN A 264 1.49 -1.43 -1.96
N LEU A 265 2.76 -1.73 -1.68
CA LEU A 265 3.79 -0.72 -1.37
C LEU A 265 4.29 0.01 -2.61
N ALA A 266 4.34 -0.68 -3.76
CA ALA A 266 4.71 -0.08 -5.04
C ALA A 266 3.84 1.16 -5.40
N PRO A 267 2.50 1.12 -5.32
CA PRO A 267 1.67 2.30 -5.58
C PRO A 267 1.79 3.39 -4.51
N VAL A 268 2.14 3.07 -3.26
CA VAL A 268 2.48 4.12 -2.27
C VAL A 268 3.71 4.89 -2.74
N SER A 269 4.76 4.16 -3.15
CA SER A 269 5.96 4.76 -3.73
C SER A 269 5.66 5.53 -5.01
N LEU A 270 4.79 5.02 -5.88
CA LEU A 270 4.40 5.68 -7.12
C LEU A 270 3.61 6.98 -6.90
N GLY A 271 2.72 7.01 -5.91
CA GLY A 271 2.00 8.22 -5.53
C GLY A 271 2.97 9.30 -5.03
N ILE A 272 3.87 8.94 -4.10
CA ILE A 272 4.93 9.86 -3.62
C ILE A 272 5.81 10.33 -4.79
N HIS A 273 6.22 9.41 -5.68
CA HIS A 273 6.99 9.72 -6.88
C HIS A 273 6.25 10.73 -7.78
N THR A 274 4.96 10.54 -8.01
CA THR A 274 4.12 11.46 -8.77
C THR A 274 4.10 12.85 -8.11
N ALA A 275 3.91 12.90 -6.79
CA ALA A 275 3.90 14.15 -6.03
C ALA A 275 5.24 14.91 -6.13
N ILE A 276 6.37 14.19 -6.10
CA ILE A 276 7.72 14.77 -6.28
C ILE A 276 7.85 15.43 -7.66
N VAL A 277 7.41 14.74 -8.72
CA VAL A 277 7.46 15.29 -10.09
C VAL A 277 6.55 16.51 -10.23
N GLU A 278 5.29 16.40 -9.80
CA GLU A 278 4.31 17.50 -9.86
C GLU A 278 4.79 18.74 -9.11
N ASP A 279 5.30 18.57 -7.88
CA ASP A 279 5.82 19.68 -7.08
C ASP A 279 7.06 20.31 -7.72
N THR A 280 7.98 19.50 -8.24
CA THR A 280 9.22 19.99 -8.87
C THR A 280 8.96 20.72 -10.18
N VAL A 281 8.06 20.23 -11.03
CA VAL A 281 7.70 20.92 -12.27
C VAL A 281 7.02 22.25 -11.96
N ARG A 282 6.10 22.27 -10.99
CA ARG A 282 5.47 23.52 -10.51
C ARG A 282 6.52 24.50 -10.01
N PHE A 283 7.45 24.04 -9.15
CA PHE A 283 8.55 24.84 -8.64
C PHE A 283 9.39 25.44 -9.78
N ALA A 284 9.81 24.61 -10.74
CA ALA A 284 10.64 25.03 -11.86
C ALA A 284 9.95 26.06 -12.78
N ASN A 285 8.63 25.96 -12.95
CA ASN A 285 7.85 26.91 -13.75
C ASN A 285 7.61 28.26 -13.05
N GLN A 286 7.62 28.29 -11.72
CA GLN A 286 7.34 29.49 -10.92
C GLN A 286 8.60 30.29 -10.58
N HIS A 287 9.75 29.64 -10.43
CA HIS A 287 10.97 30.30 -9.98
C HIS A 287 11.84 30.76 -11.15
N ARG A 288 12.49 31.92 -10.99
CA ARG A 288 13.36 32.52 -12.02
C ARG A 288 14.82 32.65 -11.56
N ARG A 289 15.76 32.35 -12.46
CA ARG A 289 17.21 32.59 -12.32
C ARG A 289 17.79 32.98 -13.67
N TYR A 290 18.83 33.82 -13.64
CA TYR A 290 19.52 34.27 -14.86
C TYR A 290 18.59 34.89 -15.91
N GLY A 291 17.54 35.59 -15.47
CA GLY A 291 16.57 36.25 -16.35
C GLY A 291 15.41 35.38 -16.83
N ASP A 292 15.44 34.05 -16.64
CA ASP A 292 14.40 33.14 -17.13
C ASP A 292 13.86 32.21 -16.03
N ARG A 293 12.79 31.46 -16.32
CA ARG A 293 12.28 30.39 -15.45
C ARG A 293 13.32 29.28 -15.33
N LEU A 294 13.34 28.58 -14.20
CA LEU A 294 14.19 27.39 -14.06
C LEU A 294 13.87 26.36 -15.14
N SER A 295 12.60 26.22 -15.53
CA SER A 295 12.16 25.32 -16.61
C SER A 295 12.66 25.69 -18.02
N ALA A 296 13.33 26.84 -18.20
CA ALA A 296 14.00 27.20 -19.45
C ALA A 296 15.51 26.86 -19.46
N LEU A 297 16.09 26.50 -18.30
CA LEU A 297 17.50 26.16 -18.19
C LEU A 297 17.75 24.73 -18.70
N PRO A 298 18.69 24.51 -19.65
CA PRO A 298 18.91 23.19 -20.24
C PRO A 298 19.19 22.09 -19.21
N THR A 299 19.94 22.40 -18.14
CA THR A 299 20.24 21.45 -17.07
C THR A 299 19.00 21.04 -16.28
N VAL A 300 18.09 21.97 -16.00
CA VAL A 300 16.82 21.68 -15.30
C VAL A 300 15.87 20.89 -16.20
N ILE A 301 15.78 21.24 -17.48
CA ILE A 301 14.97 20.50 -18.47
C ILE A 301 15.40 19.04 -18.52
N GLN A 302 16.71 18.76 -18.56
CA GLN A 302 17.23 17.39 -18.56
C GLN A 302 16.87 16.63 -17.27
N GLN A 303 16.96 17.28 -16.10
CA GLN A 303 16.55 16.66 -14.83
C GLN A 303 15.07 16.32 -14.83
N ILE A 304 14.19 17.25 -15.21
CA ILE A 304 12.75 17.02 -15.31
C ILE A 304 12.42 15.89 -16.28
N GLY A 305 13.08 15.87 -17.45
CA GLY A 305 12.93 14.78 -18.43
C GLY A 305 13.30 13.41 -17.86
N HIS A 306 14.39 13.34 -17.08
CA HIS A 306 14.79 12.10 -16.39
C HIS A 306 13.75 11.68 -15.35
N MET A 307 13.30 12.61 -14.50
CA MET A 307 12.27 12.35 -13.49
C MET A 307 10.97 11.82 -14.12
N GLN A 308 10.54 12.42 -15.24
CA GLN A 308 9.37 11.97 -15.98
C GLN A 308 9.54 10.57 -16.56
N SER A 309 10.72 10.27 -17.14
CA SER A 309 11.05 8.94 -17.64
C SER A 309 11.00 7.88 -16.54
N ASN A 310 11.58 8.18 -15.37
CA ASN A 310 11.52 7.30 -14.20
C ASN A 310 10.07 7.04 -13.74
N LEU A 311 9.25 8.09 -13.68
CA LEU A 311 7.85 7.97 -13.29
C LEU A 311 7.05 7.09 -14.27
N MET A 312 7.24 7.28 -15.57
CA MET A 312 6.59 6.48 -16.61
C MET A 312 7.01 5.00 -16.55
N THR A 313 8.30 4.72 -16.35
CA THR A 313 8.81 3.37 -16.17
C THR A 313 8.22 2.71 -14.93
N ALA A 314 8.23 3.40 -13.79
CA ALA A 314 7.70 2.90 -12.53
C ALA A 314 6.21 2.53 -12.63
N ARG A 315 5.39 3.44 -13.21
CA ARG A 315 3.96 3.21 -13.45
C ARG A 315 3.72 2.02 -14.38
N THR A 316 4.45 1.96 -15.50
CA THR A 316 4.26 0.90 -16.51
C THR A 316 4.56 -0.49 -15.95
N VAL A 317 5.68 -0.64 -15.23
CA VAL A 317 6.05 -1.94 -14.63
C VAL A 317 5.01 -2.38 -13.59
N LEU A 318 4.56 -1.47 -12.73
CA LEU A 318 3.57 -1.78 -11.70
C LEU A 318 2.22 -2.18 -12.30
N TYR A 319 1.68 -1.35 -13.18
CA TYR A 319 0.35 -1.57 -13.74
C TYR A 319 0.31 -2.84 -14.58
N ASN A 320 1.37 -3.12 -15.35
CA ASN A 320 1.46 -4.38 -16.09
C ASN A 320 1.47 -5.59 -15.14
N ALA A 321 2.25 -5.55 -14.06
CA ALA A 321 2.34 -6.66 -13.11
C ALA A 321 1.01 -6.96 -12.42
N VAL A 322 0.29 -5.92 -11.96
CA VAL A 322 -1.02 -6.13 -11.29
C VAL A 322 -2.13 -6.49 -12.28
N SER A 323 -2.04 -6.04 -13.54
CA SER A 323 -2.97 -6.49 -14.59
C SER A 323 -2.77 -7.96 -14.93
N MET A 324 -1.52 -8.45 -14.96
CA MET A 324 -1.23 -9.89 -15.08
C MET A 324 -1.78 -10.68 -13.89
N LEU A 325 -1.72 -10.10 -12.68
CA LEU A 325 -2.27 -10.71 -11.48
C LEU A 325 -3.79 -10.86 -11.55
N ASP A 326 -4.51 -9.83 -11.99
CA ASP A 326 -5.97 -9.90 -12.20
C ASP A 326 -6.35 -10.97 -13.23
N GLN A 327 -5.55 -11.12 -14.30
CA GLN A 327 -5.73 -12.16 -15.32
C GLN A 327 -5.36 -13.57 -14.84
N GLY A 328 -5.01 -13.76 -13.56
CA GLY A 328 -4.60 -15.06 -13.02
C GLY A 328 -3.32 -15.63 -13.66
N ARG A 329 -2.48 -14.76 -14.23
CA ARG A 329 -1.23 -15.16 -14.90
C ARG A 329 -0.09 -15.33 -13.87
N PRO A 330 0.88 -16.22 -14.13
CA PRO A 330 2.12 -16.27 -13.35
C PRO A 330 2.81 -14.90 -13.37
N CYS A 331 2.92 -14.22 -12.22
CA CYS A 331 3.44 -12.85 -12.15
C CYS A 331 4.16 -12.47 -10.84
N ASP A 332 4.39 -13.43 -9.91
CA ASP A 332 5.05 -13.15 -8.62
C ASP A 332 6.35 -12.34 -8.76
N HIS A 333 7.17 -12.64 -9.77
CA HIS A 333 8.43 -11.96 -10.02
C HIS A 333 8.25 -10.57 -10.67
N ASP A 334 7.18 -10.36 -11.44
CA ASP A 334 6.82 -9.04 -11.96
C ASP A 334 6.38 -8.11 -10.82
N LEU A 335 5.64 -8.63 -9.82
CA LEU A 335 5.22 -7.87 -8.63
C LEU A 335 6.43 -7.52 -7.74
N ILE A 336 7.38 -8.45 -7.60
CA ILE A 336 8.67 -8.22 -6.92
C ILE A 336 9.46 -7.12 -7.62
N ASN A 337 9.59 -7.21 -8.94
CA ASN A 337 10.30 -6.21 -9.74
C ASN A 337 9.61 -4.84 -9.68
N ALA A 338 8.27 -4.81 -9.72
CA ALA A 338 7.50 -3.58 -9.60
C ALA A 338 7.79 -2.84 -8.29
N LYS A 339 7.84 -3.55 -7.14
CA LYS A 339 8.21 -2.95 -5.85
C LYS A 339 9.63 -2.39 -5.87
N LEU A 340 10.58 -3.13 -6.42
CA LEU A 340 11.98 -2.69 -6.53
C LEU A 340 12.10 -1.42 -7.39
N VAL A 341 11.58 -1.46 -8.61
CA VAL A 341 11.65 -0.35 -9.58
C VAL A 341 10.96 0.89 -9.02
N ASN A 342 9.75 0.78 -8.48
CA ASN A 342 9.01 1.93 -7.97
C ASN A 342 9.74 2.61 -6.80
N TYR A 343 10.31 1.83 -5.88
CA TYR A 343 11.07 2.37 -4.76
C TYR A 343 12.36 3.06 -5.25
N GLU A 344 13.19 2.39 -6.04
CA GLU A 344 14.52 2.90 -6.41
C GLU A 344 14.44 4.10 -7.35
N THR A 345 13.53 4.07 -8.32
CA THR A 345 13.32 5.22 -9.22
C THR A 345 12.73 6.41 -8.48
N SER A 346 11.89 6.20 -7.44
CA SER A 346 11.39 7.31 -6.63
C SER A 346 12.51 8.02 -5.85
N LEU A 347 13.50 7.27 -5.33
CA LEU A 347 14.64 7.84 -4.64
C LEU A 347 15.59 8.59 -5.58
N ASP A 348 15.83 8.07 -6.79
CA ASP A 348 16.61 8.78 -7.81
C ASP A 348 15.90 10.08 -8.23
N THR A 349 14.59 10.01 -8.51
CA THR A 349 13.78 11.19 -8.83
C THR A 349 13.77 12.21 -7.69
N LEU A 350 13.69 11.75 -6.44
CA LEU A 350 13.74 12.63 -5.27
C LEU A 350 15.10 13.34 -5.15
N ARG A 351 16.21 12.63 -5.35
CA ARG A 351 17.54 13.24 -5.35
C ARG A 351 17.62 14.37 -6.40
N ARG A 352 17.12 14.12 -7.60
CA ARG A 352 17.09 15.14 -8.67
C ARG A 352 16.18 16.31 -8.34
N ALA A 353 15.04 16.05 -7.72
CA ALA A 353 14.16 17.10 -7.22
C ALA A 353 14.89 17.99 -6.20
N MET A 354 15.63 17.40 -5.27
CA MET A 354 16.46 18.17 -4.32
C MET A 354 17.49 19.04 -5.04
N ASP A 355 18.14 18.54 -6.09
CA ASP A 355 19.08 19.32 -6.90
C ASP A 355 18.39 20.49 -7.64
N VAL A 356 17.18 20.29 -8.16
CA VAL A 356 16.38 21.35 -8.83
C VAL A 356 15.90 22.42 -7.85
N HIS A 357 15.46 22.02 -6.66
CA HIS A 357 14.99 22.94 -5.62
C HIS A 357 16.14 23.65 -4.89
N ALA A 358 17.34 23.05 -4.89
CA ALA A 358 18.52 23.49 -4.15
C ALA A 358 18.17 23.78 -2.68
N ALA A 359 18.61 24.92 -2.13
CA ALA A 359 18.34 25.30 -0.74
C ALA A 359 16.85 25.35 -0.37
N HIS A 360 15.94 25.56 -1.33
CA HIS A 360 14.48 25.52 -1.04
C HIS A 360 14.03 24.12 -0.62
N GLY A 361 14.63 23.07 -1.18
CA GLY A 361 14.28 21.69 -0.86
C GLY A 361 14.66 21.27 0.56
N LEU A 362 15.51 22.06 1.23
CA LEU A 362 15.94 21.84 2.61
C LEU A 362 15.02 22.50 3.64
N MET A 363 14.04 23.30 3.20
CA MET A 363 13.14 24.02 4.12
C MET A 363 12.03 23.09 4.61
N ALA A 364 11.85 23.03 5.94
CA ALA A 364 10.91 22.11 6.59
C ALA A 364 9.44 22.40 6.26
N ASP A 365 9.11 23.64 5.86
CA ASP A 365 7.78 24.06 5.42
C ASP A 365 7.45 23.65 3.97
N ARG A 366 8.39 22.99 3.27
CA ARG A 366 8.19 22.52 1.90
C ARG A 366 7.81 21.03 1.86
N PRO A 367 6.86 20.64 0.98
CA PRO A 367 6.43 19.25 0.85
C PRO A 367 7.55 18.26 0.54
N LEU A 368 8.64 18.70 -0.10
CA LEU A 368 9.74 17.85 -0.53
C LEU A 368 10.43 17.12 0.64
N THR A 369 10.57 17.77 1.79
CA THR A 369 11.17 17.15 2.99
C THR A 369 10.30 16.02 3.54
N ARG A 370 8.97 16.16 3.47
CA ARG A 370 8.02 15.09 3.77
C ARG A 370 8.13 13.95 2.76
N TYR A 371 8.13 14.24 1.46
CA TYR A 371 8.27 13.19 0.43
C TYR A 371 9.54 12.38 0.62
N LEU A 372 10.64 13.00 1.03
CA LEU A 372 11.89 12.31 1.37
C LEU A 372 11.73 11.33 2.53
N ARG A 373 11.15 11.79 3.65
CA ARG A 373 10.92 10.96 4.83
C ARG A 373 9.96 9.80 4.53
N ASP A 374 8.89 10.07 3.80
CA ASP A 374 7.89 9.09 3.40
C ASP A 374 8.47 8.04 2.44
N ALA A 375 9.21 8.47 1.41
CA ALA A 375 9.81 7.56 0.44
C ALA A 375 10.75 6.55 1.11
N TRP A 376 11.60 7.00 2.04
CA TRP A 376 12.50 6.12 2.80
C TRP A 376 11.76 5.08 3.65
N HIS A 377 10.57 5.43 4.16
CA HIS A 377 9.78 4.51 4.98
C HIS A 377 9.27 3.29 4.18
N ILE A 378 9.13 3.40 2.86
CA ILE A 378 8.59 2.33 1.98
C ILE A 378 9.62 1.24 1.65
N GLY A 379 10.92 1.51 1.85
CA GLY A 379 12.00 0.60 1.49
C GLY A 379 12.00 -0.73 2.24
N PRO A 380 12.05 -0.73 3.59
CA PRO A 380 12.16 -1.97 4.37
C PRO A 380 10.95 -2.91 4.33
N PRO A 381 9.68 -2.44 4.42
CA PRO A 381 8.50 -3.31 4.41
C PRO A 381 8.34 -4.10 3.11
N GLY A 382 7.73 -5.29 3.17
CA GLY A 382 7.55 -6.18 2.01
C GLY A 382 8.86 -6.81 1.47
N GLY A 383 9.96 -6.61 2.19
CA GLY A 383 11.32 -7.01 1.85
C GLY A 383 12.14 -5.85 1.27
N THR A 384 13.37 -5.67 1.76
CA THR A 384 14.31 -4.65 1.26
C THR A 384 14.61 -4.84 -0.23
N SER A 385 15.22 -3.85 -0.89
CA SER A 385 15.69 -3.99 -2.27
C SER A 385 16.57 -5.23 -2.47
N ASP A 386 17.41 -5.56 -1.49
CA ASP A 386 18.27 -6.74 -1.55
C ASP A 386 17.47 -8.04 -1.55
N VAL A 387 16.43 -8.13 -0.72
CA VAL A 387 15.51 -9.28 -0.76
C VAL A 387 14.81 -9.37 -2.11
N GLN A 388 14.38 -8.25 -2.70
CA GLN A 388 13.78 -8.29 -4.05
C GLN A 388 14.78 -8.84 -5.08
N ARG A 389 16.03 -8.34 -5.08
CA ARG A 389 17.08 -8.81 -5.99
C ARG A 389 17.39 -10.29 -5.82
N ILE A 390 17.45 -10.79 -4.58
CA ILE A 390 17.63 -12.22 -4.30
C ILE A 390 16.51 -13.02 -4.95
N ARG A 391 15.24 -12.64 -4.76
CA ARG A 391 14.10 -13.37 -5.37
C ARG A 391 14.07 -13.30 -6.89
N LEU A 392 14.51 -12.18 -7.48
CA LEU A 392 14.66 -12.06 -8.93
C LEU A 392 15.82 -12.93 -9.45
N ALA A 393 16.93 -12.98 -8.73
CA ALA A 393 18.06 -13.85 -9.04
C ALA A 393 17.67 -15.34 -8.96
N GLU A 394 16.92 -15.73 -7.92
CA GLU A 394 16.41 -17.11 -7.79
C GLU A 394 15.58 -17.54 -9.00
N ARG A 395 14.77 -16.61 -9.56
CA ARG A 395 14.02 -16.87 -10.80
C ARG A 395 14.92 -16.99 -12.00
N ALA A 396 15.83 -16.04 -12.20
CA ALA A 396 16.72 -16.01 -13.36
C ALA A 396 17.64 -17.23 -13.40
N LEU A 397 18.05 -17.73 -12.23
CA LEU A 397 18.91 -18.91 -12.08
C LEU A 397 18.13 -20.24 -12.00
N GLY A 398 16.79 -20.19 -11.95
CA GLY A 398 15.95 -21.39 -11.84
C GLY A 398 16.04 -22.13 -10.50
N THR A 399 16.46 -21.47 -9.42
CA THR A 399 16.61 -22.07 -8.09
C THR A 399 15.34 -22.00 -7.24
N ASN A 400 14.37 -21.14 -7.61
CA ASN A 400 13.04 -21.17 -7.01
C ASN A 400 12.19 -22.30 -7.62
N THR A 401 11.92 -23.33 -6.83
CA THR A 401 11.12 -24.50 -7.23
C THR A 401 9.67 -24.45 -6.77
N ASN A 402 9.28 -23.43 -5.99
CA ASN A 402 7.91 -23.32 -5.49
C ASN A 402 6.97 -22.84 -6.60
N PRO A 403 5.73 -23.37 -6.68
CA PRO A 403 4.72 -22.82 -7.57
C PRO A 403 4.42 -21.35 -7.20
N PRO A 404 4.24 -20.45 -8.19
CA PRO A 404 3.88 -19.06 -7.92
C PRO A 404 2.54 -18.96 -7.20
N PHE A 405 2.43 -18.05 -6.22
CA PHE A 405 1.16 -17.81 -5.53
C PHE A 405 0.09 -17.28 -6.48
N SER A 406 0.46 -16.52 -7.52
CA SER A 406 -0.50 -16.06 -8.52
C SER A 406 -1.13 -17.21 -9.33
N VAL A 407 -0.46 -18.37 -9.37
CA VAL A 407 -1.01 -19.60 -9.96
C VAL A 407 -1.83 -20.36 -8.93
N THR A 408 -1.32 -20.52 -7.70
CA THR A 408 -2.04 -21.22 -6.62
C THR A 408 -3.39 -20.57 -6.28
N HIS A 409 -3.49 -19.25 -6.39
CA HIS A 409 -4.71 -18.49 -6.10
C HIS A 409 -5.47 -18.03 -7.36
N ARG A 410 -5.13 -18.58 -8.53
CA ARG A 410 -5.66 -18.16 -9.84
C ARG A 410 -7.19 -18.09 -9.88
N ASP A 411 -7.87 -19.11 -9.37
CA ASP A 411 -9.33 -19.19 -9.50
C ASP A 411 -10.05 -18.04 -8.78
N HIS A 412 -9.49 -17.55 -7.67
CA HIS A 412 -10.02 -16.36 -7.01
C HIS A 412 -9.70 -15.08 -7.80
N LEU A 413 -8.49 -14.99 -8.37
CA LEU A 413 -8.06 -13.84 -9.17
C LEU A 413 -8.95 -13.68 -10.43
N MET A 414 -9.21 -14.78 -11.13
CA MET A 414 -10.06 -14.79 -12.34
C MET A 414 -11.49 -14.33 -12.08
N ARG A 415 -12.10 -14.76 -10.95
CA ARG A 415 -13.45 -14.31 -10.56
C ARG A 415 -13.53 -12.80 -10.35
N SER A 416 -12.43 -12.18 -9.91
CA SER A 416 -12.38 -10.72 -9.73
C SER A 416 -12.28 -9.99 -11.07
N ALA A 417 -11.55 -10.55 -12.04
CA ALA A 417 -11.36 -9.92 -13.35
C ALA A 417 -12.62 -9.92 -14.24
N GLU A 418 -13.44 -10.97 -14.18
CA GLU A 418 -14.66 -11.08 -14.99
C GLU A 418 -15.70 -9.97 -14.71
N MET A 419 -15.62 -9.31 -13.54
CA MET A 419 -16.62 -8.33 -13.08
C MET A 419 -16.19 -6.85 -13.25
N VAL A 420 -15.05 -6.58 -13.88
CA VAL A 420 -14.46 -5.24 -14.03
C VAL A 420 -15.19 -4.35 -15.06
N ASN A 421 -16.05 -4.93 -15.91
CA ASN A 421 -16.74 -4.22 -17.00
C ASN A 421 -18.11 -3.62 -16.61
N GLU A 422 -18.58 -3.80 -15.38
CA GLU A 422 -19.82 -3.18 -14.93
C GLU A 422 -19.56 -1.77 -14.37
N PRO A 423 -20.40 -0.77 -14.69
CA PRO A 423 -20.26 0.58 -14.16
C PRO A 423 -20.40 0.59 -12.62
N ILE A 424 -19.63 1.46 -11.97
CA ILE A 424 -19.72 1.68 -10.52
C ILE A 424 -21.03 2.43 -10.26
N GLU A 425 -22.01 1.79 -9.62
CA GLU A 425 -23.17 2.52 -9.11
C GLU A 425 -22.71 3.43 -7.94
N PRO A 426 -23.10 4.72 -7.94
CA PRO A 426 -22.80 5.59 -6.81
C PRO A 426 -23.47 5.02 -5.56
N ARG A 427 -22.67 4.75 -4.52
CA ARG A 427 -23.21 4.42 -3.19
C ARG A 427 -23.97 5.65 -2.70
N THR A 428 -25.29 5.62 -2.76
CA THR A 428 -26.14 6.61 -2.11
C THR A 428 -26.02 6.41 -0.60
N GLY A 429 -25.30 7.31 0.05
CA GLY A 429 -25.19 7.43 1.50
C GLY A 429 -25.70 8.79 1.93
#